data_AF-F4Y2V5-F1
#
_entry.id   AF-F4Y2V5-F1
#
_cell.length_a   1.000
_cell.length_b   1.000
_cell.length_c   1.000
_cell.angle_alpha   90.00
_cell.angle_beta   90.00
_cell.angle_gamma   90.00
#
_symmetry.space_group_name_H-M   'P 1'
#
loop_
_entity.id
_entity.type
_entity.pdbx_description
1 polymer ?
#
loop_
_entity_poly.entity_id
_entity_poly.type
_entity_poly.pdbx_seq_one_letter_code
_entity_poly.pdbx_strand_id
1 'polypeptide(L)'
;MKTDLKVKLLQHLTQKKQDEGFTLIELLVVIIIIGILSAIALPSFLNQANKAKQSEARTYVGSMNRSQQAYYLENDEFVTDETNFGELGLGVATQTKNYIYGVQDGGTPKASVSNYGDPATGAGETDTDSSLKAYQGVTALGEIAETSEATTLAVLCETKKAVGIGGVFAKGLEANVPNDQPQCADENNWRNLSGK
;
A
#
# COMPACT_ATOMS: atom_id res chain seq x y z
N MET A 1 -83.14 0.92 -1.54
CA MET A 1 -81.98 0.16 -2.06
C MET A 1 -81.03 0.98 -2.95
N LYS A 2 -81.47 2.03 -3.68
CA LYS A 2 -80.58 2.86 -4.52
C LYS A 2 -79.68 3.85 -3.74
N THR A 3 -80.00 4.13 -2.48
CA THR A 3 -79.31 5.14 -1.63
C THR A 3 -78.00 4.61 -1.03
N ASP A 4 -77.93 3.35 -0.61
CA ASP A 4 -76.70 2.74 -0.09
C ASP A 4 -75.57 2.66 -1.12
N LEU A 5 -75.93 2.40 -2.38
CA LEU A 5 -74.95 2.35 -3.47
C LEU A 5 -74.32 3.73 -3.72
N LYS A 6 -75.13 4.80 -3.65
CA LYS A 6 -74.65 6.18 -3.77
C LYS A 6 -73.72 6.57 -2.62
N VAL A 7 -74.04 6.16 -1.39
CA VAL A 7 -73.22 6.47 -0.21
C VAL A 7 -71.89 5.70 -0.22
N LYS A 8 -71.89 4.41 -0.58
CA LYS A 8 -70.66 3.63 -0.75
C LYS A 8 -69.78 4.14 -1.90
N LEU A 9 -70.39 4.57 -3.00
CA LEU A 9 -69.66 5.16 -4.14
C LEU A 9 -69.05 6.52 -3.77
N LEU A 10 -69.78 7.36 -3.03
CA LEU A 10 -69.25 8.63 -2.52
C LEU A 10 -68.11 8.42 -1.52
N GLN A 11 -68.25 7.48 -0.57
CA GLN A 11 -67.17 7.13 0.35
C GLN A 11 -65.92 6.62 -0.37
N HIS A 12 -66.06 5.85 -1.45
CA HIS A 12 -64.92 5.35 -2.23
C HIS A 12 -64.21 6.45 -3.03
N LEU A 13 -64.95 7.48 -3.47
CA LEU A 13 -64.39 8.65 -4.15
C LEU A 13 -63.73 9.64 -3.19
N THR A 14 -64.17 9.72 -1.93
CA THR A 14 -63.56 10.57 -0.89
C THR A 14 -62.33 9.92 -0.23
N GLN A 15 -62.09 8.63 -0.45
CA GLN A 15 -60.97 7.87 0.14
C GLN A 15 -59.74 7.76 -0.78
N LYS A 16 -59.64 8.62 -1.81
CA LYS A 16 -58.40 8.78 -2.56
C LYS A 16 -57.42 9.57 -1.68
N LYS A 17 -56.72 8.86 -0.80
CA LYS A 17 -55.54 9.40 -0.12
C LYS A 17 -54.68 10.07 -1.18
N GLN A 18 -54.31 11.31 -0.94
CA GLN A 18 -53.30 11.99 -1.72
C GLN A 18 -51.98 11.29 -1.39
N ASP A 19 -51.69 10.20 -2.11
CA ASP A 19 -50.35 9.66 -2.17
C ASP A 19 -49.54 10.70 -2.94
N GLU A 20 -48.94 11.63 -2.19
CA GLU A 20 -47.94 12.55 -2.69
C GLU A 20 -46.72 11.72 -3.13
N GLY A 21 -46.73 11.30 -4.40
CA GLY A 21 -45.59 10.63 -5.01
C GLY A 21 -44.42 11.59 -5.15
N PHE A 22 -43.20 11.09 -4.96
CA PHE A 22 -41.97 11.82 -5.28
C PHE A 22 -42.03 12.38 -6.69
N THR A 23 -41.72 13.67 -6.84
CA THR A 23 -41.65 14.28 -8.15
C THR A 23 -40.37 13.86 -8.87
N LEU A 24 -40.42 13.76 -10.21
CA LEU A 24 -39.22 13.47 -11.01
C LEU A 24 -38.14 14.54 -10.83
N ILE A 25 -38.54 15.79 -10.57
CA ILE A 25 -37.61 16.89 -10.34
C ILE A 25 -36.90 16.78 -8.98
N GLU A 26 -37.56 16.32 -7.92
CA GLU A 26 -36.91 16.06 -6.63
C GLU A 26 -35.85 14.98 -6.76
N LEU A 27 -36.16 13.88 -7.44
CA LEU A 27 -35.20 12.81 -7.67
C LEU A 27 -34.03 13.30 -8.53
N LEU A 28 -34.29 14.13 -9.55
CA LEU A 28 -33.27 14.73 -10.41
C LEU A 28 -32.31 15.64 -9.62
N VAL A 29 -32.82 16.52 -8.76
CA VAL A 29 -31.96 17.40 -7.96
C VAL A 29 -31.10 16.59 -6.98
N VAL A 30 -31.66 15.53 -6.38
CA VAL A 30 -30.91 14.66 -5.47
C VAL A 30 -29.75 13.97 -6.17
N ILE A 31 -29.98 13.39 -7.36
CA ILE A 31 -28.90 12.73 -8.12
C ILE A 31 -27.81 13.71 -8.57
N ILE A 32 -28.17 14.96 -8.84
CA ILE A 32 -27.21 16.03 -9.16
C ILE A 32 -26.35 16.35 -7.95
N ILE A 33 -26.95 16.52 -6.76
CA ILE A 33 -26.22 16.83 -5.53
C ILE A 33 -25.27 15.68 -5.17
N ILE A 34 -25.73 14.43 -5.14
CA ILE A 34 -24.85 13.27 -4.85
C ILE A 34 -23.77 13.11 -5.93
N GLY A 35 -24.04 13.46 -7.19
CA GLY A 35 -23.06 13.44 -8.27
C GLY A 35 -21.91 14.42 -8.04
N ILE A 36 -22.22 15.66 -7.65
CA ILE A 36 -21.21 16.69 -7.34
C ILE A 36 -20.38 16.28 -6.13
N LEU A 37 -21.03 15.81 -5.05
CA LEU A 37 -20.32 15.35 -3.85
C LEU A 37 -19.41 14.16 -4.14
N SER A 38 -19.88 13.20 -4.93
CA SER A 38 -19.12 12.00 -5.30
C SER A 38 -17.88 12.36 -6.14
N ALA A 39 -17.98 13.32 -7.06
CA ALA A 39 -16.86 13.75 -7.89
C ALA A 39 -15.67 14.28 -7.08
N ILE A 40 -15.93 14.96 -5.96
CA ILE A 40 -14.90 15.51 -5.07
C ILE A 40 -14.43 14.46 -4.05
N ALA A 41 -15.35 13.68 -3.49
CA ALA A 41 -15.06 12.74 -2.41
C ALA A 41 -14.34 11.48 -2.87
N LEU A 42 -14.71 10.93 -4.04
CA LEU A 42 -14.20 9.65 -4.53
C LEU A 42 -12.67 9.62 -4.71
N PRO A 43 -11.99 10.61 -5.36
CA PRO A 43 -10.54 10.56 -5.51
C PRO A 43 -9.81 10.63 -4.15
N SER A 44 -10.34 11.41 -3.21
CA SER A 44 -9.79 11.49 -1.85
C SER A 44 -9.94 10.16 -1.10
N PHE A 45 -11.10 9.51 -1.22
CA PHE A 45 -11.36 8.21 -0.61
C PHE A 45 -10.42 7.12 -1.16
N LEU A 46 -10.25 7.05 -2.48
CA LEU A 46 -9.35 6.10 -3.12
C LEU A 46 -7.89 6.31 -2.69
N ASN A 47 -7.44 7.56 -2.58
CA ASN A 47 -6.10 7.87 -2.09
C ASN A 47 -5.91 7.43 -0.63
N GLN A 48 -6.91 7.62 0.24
CA GLN A 48 -6.85 7.14 1.62
C GLN A 48 -6.80 5.61 1.71
N ALA A 49 -7.61 4.92 0.90
CA ALA A 49 -7.55 3.46 0.80
C ALA A 49 -6.17 2.98 0.34
N ASN A 50 -5.56 3.66 -0.63
CA ASN A 50 -4.20 3.35 -1.08
C ASN A 50 -3.14 3.60 -0.01
N LYS A 51 -3.25 4.68 0.77
CA LYS A 51 -2.36 4.93 1.91
C LYS A 51 -2.47 3.86 2.98
N ALA A 52 -3.68 3.36 3.25
CA ALA A 52 -3.87 2.27 4.19
C ALA A 52 -3.17 0.99 3.73
N LYS A 53 -3.30 0.63 2.45
CA LYS A 53 -2.58 -0.50 1.84
C LYS A 53 -1.06 -0.29 1.87
N GLN A 54 -0.59 0.90 1.54
CA GLN A 54 0.84 1.25 1.56
C GLN A 54 1.46 1.18 2.97
N SER A 55 0.66 1.44 4.02
CA SER A 55 1.10 1.31 5.40
C SER A 55 1.46 -0.14 5.79
N GLU A 56 0.84 -1.13 5.15
CA GLU A 56 1.16 -2.55 5.28
C GLU A 56 2.60 -2.79 4.83
N ALA A 57 2.91 -2.46 3.58
CA ALA A 57 4.23 -2.65 3.00
C ALA A 57 5.32 -1.86 3.72
N ARG A 58 5.05 -0.61 4.10
CA ARG A 58 6.00 0.19 4.88
C ARG A 58 6.37 -0.50 6.20
N THR A 59 5.37 -1.06 6.89
CA THR A 59 5.59 -1.78 8.15
C THR A 59 6.34 -3.08 7.94
N TYR A 60 5.99 -3.84 6.90
CA TYR A 60 6.59 -5.14 6.63
C TYR A 60 8.05 -5.00 6.20
N VAL A 61 8.35 -4.16 5.20
CA VAL A 61 9.74 -3.92 4.76
C VAL A 61 10.59 -3.32 5.89
N GLY A 62 10.02 -2.42 6.70
CA GLY A 62 10.71 -1.92 7.89
C GLY A 62 10.98 -3.00 8.95
N SER A 63 10.09 -3.99 9.08
CA SER A 63 10.30 -5.15 9.96
C SER A 63 11.34 -6.11 9.40
N MET A 64 11.35 -6.31 8.08
CA MET A 64 12.39 -7.06 7.38
C MET A 64 13.77 -6.46 7.63
N ASN A 65 13.94 -5.14 7.49
CA ASN A 65 15.21 -4.48 7.83
C ASN A 65 15.66 -4.75 9.27
N ARG A 66 14.74 -4.72 10.25
CA ARG A 66 15.10 -5.00 11.66
C ARG A 66 15.45 -6.47 11.88
N SER A 67 14.73 -7.38 11.24
CA SER A 67 15.02 -8.80 11.33
C SER A 67 16.34 -9.16 10.64
N GLN A 68 16.65 -8.57 9.49
CA GLN A 68 17.95 -8.74 8.84
C GLN A 68 19.11 -8.30 9.72
N GLN A 69 18.97 -7.18 10.43
CA GLN A 69 19.97 -6.73 11.41
C GLN A 69 20.12 -7.73 12.57
N ALA A 70 19.02 -8.20 13.14
CA ALA A 70 19.05 -9.19 14.23
C ALA A 70 19.65 -10.53 13.76
N TYR A 71 19.25 -11.01 12.58
CA TYR A 71 19.74 -12.25 11.99
C TYR A 71 21.24 -12.18 11.74
N TYR A 72 21.75 -11.05 11.23
CA TYR A 72 23.17 -10.83 11.06
C TYR A 72 23.93 -10.87 12.40
N LEU A 73 23.38 -10.27 13.46
CA LEU A 73 24.00 -10.31 14.79
C LEU A 73 24.10 -11.73 15.37
N GLU A 74 23.22 -12.63 14.95
CA GLU A 74 23.20 -14.02 15.41
C GLU A 74 24.04 -14.96 14.52
N ASN A 75 24.07 -14.73 13.21
CA ASN A 75 24.60 -15.67 12.22
C ASN A 75 25.78 -15.14 11.40
N ASP A 76 26.15 -13.85 11.56
CA ASP A 76 27.20 -13.16 10.81
C ASP A 76 26.99 -13.16 9.28
N GLU A 77 25.74 -13.32 8.84
CA GLU A 77 25.33 -13.25 7.43
C GLU A 77 23.92 -12.67 7.30
N PHE A 78 23.56 -12.18 6.10
CA PHE A 78 22.18 -11.75 5.81
C PHE A 78 21.41 -12.86 5.09
N VAL A 79 20.09 -12.88 5.27
CA VAL A 79 19.21 -13.73 4.46
C VAL A 79 19.02 -13.09 3.09
N THR A 80 19.72 -13.59 2.08
CA THR A 80 19.73 -13.03 0.72
C THR A 80 18.88 -13.82 -0.29
N ASP A 81 18.42 -15.02 0.08
CA ASP A 81 17.61 -15.90 -0.76
C ASP A 81 16.16 -15.97 -0.27
N GLU A 82 15.20 -15.84 -1.20
CA GLU A 82 13.76 -15.93 -0.92
C GLU A 82 13.36 -17.30 -0.30
N THR A 83 14.10 -18.38 -0.59
CA THR A 83 13.87 -19.71 -0.02
C THR A 83 14.10 -19.74 1.50
N ASN A 84 15.00 -18.90 2.00
CA ASN A 84 15.36 -18.79 3.41
C ASN A 84 14.62 -17.65 4.12
N PHE A 85 13.68 -16.96 3.44
CA PHE A 85 12.91 -15.85 4.02
C PHE A 85 12.27 -16.19 5.39
N GLY A 86 11.88 -17.45 5.59
CA GLY A 86 11.30 -17.93 6.85
C GLY A 86 12.22 -17.80 8.06
N GLU A 87 13.54 -17.79 7.86
CA GLU A 87 14.56 -17.67 8.92
C GLU A 87 14.51 -16.30 9.61
N LEU A 88 13.97 -15.27 8.92
CA LEU A 88 13.76 -13.96 9.52
C LEU A 88 12.73 -13.96 10.67
N GLY A 89 11.96 -15.04 10.84
CA GLY A 89 11.08 -15.21 12.02
C GLY A 89 9.97 -14.17 12.15
N LEU A 90 9.66 -13.43 11.09
CA LEU A 90 8.76 -12.28 11.11
C LEU A 90 7.28 -12.62 11.24
N GLY A 91 6.90 -13.87 10.91
CA GLY A 91 5.49 -14.27 10.81
C GLY A 91 4.71 -13.52 9.73
N VAL A 92 5.38 -12.85 8.79
CA VAL A 92 4.78 -12.19 7.64
C VAL A 92 4.72 -13.17 6.45
N ALA A 93 3.61 -13.15 5.72
CA ALA A 93 3.53 -13.87 4.46
C ALA A 93 4.35 -13.11 3.39
N THR A 94 5.07 -13.83 2.53
CA THR A 94 5.77 -13.26 1.37
C THR A 94 4.80 -12.72 0.31
N GLN A 95 3.50 -12.98 0.46
CA GLN A 95 2.47 -12.49 -0.43
C GLN A 95 1.23 -12.13 0.38
N THR A 96 0.68 -10.95 0.09
CA THR A 96 -0.61 -10.51 0.57
C THR A 96 -1.46 -10.10 -0.63
N LYS A 97 -2.69 -9.67 -0.37
CA LYS A 97 -3.57 -9.21 -1.44
C LYS A 97 -3.00 -8.00 -2.21
N ASN A 98 -2.18 -7.17 -1.54
CA ASN A 98 -1.73 -5.89 -2.07
C ASN A 98 -0.25 -5.89 -2.46
N TYR A 99 0.56 -6.77 -1.85
CA TYR A 99 2.02 -6.73 -1.97
C TYR A 99 2.63 -8.13 -2.04
N ILE A 100 3.73 -8.22 -2.78
CA ILE A 100 4.69 -9.31 -2.69
C ILE A 100 5.93 -8.79 -1.95
N TYR A 101 6.48 -9.64 -1.10
CA TYR A 101 7.65 -9.35 -0.30
C TYR A 101 8.72 -10.38 -0.58
N GLY A 102 9.96 -9.92 -0.61
CA GLY A 102 11.10 -10.81 -0.76
C GLY A 102 12.39 -10.13 -0.37
N VAL A 103 13.43 -10.94 -0.39
CA VAL A 103 14.80 -10.54 -0.12
C VAL A 103 15.63 -10.89 -1.34
N GLN A 104 16.66 -10.11 -1.58
CA GLN A 104 17.65 -10.39 -2.61
C GLN A 104 19.01 -9.96 -2.09
N ASP A 105 20.05 -10.61 -2.61
CA ASP A 105 21.41 -10.19 -2.38
C ASP A 105 21.59 -8.70 -2.74
N GLY A 106 22.20 -7.95 -1.82
CA GLY A 106 22.49 -6.54 -2.00
C GLY A 106 23.70 -6.32 -2.91
N GLY A 107 24.52 -7.35 -3.11
CA GLY A 107 25.69 -7.34 -3.99
C GLY A 107 26.99 -6.93 -3.29
N THR A 108 28.11 -7.21 -3.96
CA THR A 108 29.47 -6.90 -3.50
C THR A 108 29.84 -5.42 -3.76
N PRO A 109 30.69 -4.78 -2.93
CA PRO A 109 31.74 -5.39 -2.10
C PRO A 109 31.43 -5.55 -0.61
N LYS A 110 30.26 -5.11 -0.10
CA LYS A 110 29.93 -5.19 1.33
C LYS A 110 28.73 -6.09 1.56
N ALA A 111 28.75 -6.86 2.65
CA ALA A 111 27.60 -7.66 3.04
C ALA A 111 26.37 -6.75 3.18
N SER A 112 25.40 -6.96 2.30
CA SER A 112 24.19 -6.16 2.23
C SER A 112 23.05 -7.00 1.67
N VAL A 113 21.83 -6.57 1.95
CA VAL A 113 20.61 -7.22 1.50
C VAL A 113 19.58 -6.17 1.14
N SER A 114 18.89 -6.41 0.02
CA SER A 114 17.74 -5.64 -0.40
C SER A 114 16.46 -6.40 -0.06
N ASN A 115 15.67 -5.84 0.83
CA ASN A 115 14.29 -6.21 1.11
C ASN A 115 13.38 -5.44 0.15
N TYR A 116 12.38 -6.09 -0.42
CA TYR A 116 11.44 -5.41 -1.31
C TYR A 116 9.98 -5.68 -0.92
N GLY A 117 9.13 -4.71 -1.23
CA GLY A 117 7.68 -4.78 -1.10
C GLY A 117 7.05 -4.15 -2.33
N ASP A 118 6.75 -4.97 -3.34
CA ASP A 118 6.21 -4.52 -4.61
C ASP A 118 4.70 -4.76 -4.68
N PRO A 119 3.92 -3.85 -5.32
CA PRO A 119 2.49 -4.07 -5.50
C PRO A 119 2.22 -5.41 -6.19
N ALA A 120 1.21 -6.12 -5.69
CA ALA A 120 0.83 -7.43 -6.20
C ALA A 120 -0.56 -7.42 -6.82
N THR A 121 -0.72 -8.21 -7.86
CA THR A 121 -2.02 -8.73 -8.24
C THR A 121 -2.43 -9.71 -7.13
N GLY A 122 -3.72 -9.82 -6.82
CA GLY A 122 -4.21 -10.74 -5.78
C GLY A 122 -3.92 -12.24 -6.05
N ALA A 123 -3.15 -12.55 -7.08
CA ALA A 123 -2.70 -13.87 -7.51
C ALA A 123 -1.18 -14.10 -7.30
N GLY A 124 -0.47 -13.20 -6.59
CA GLY A 124 0.95 -13.39 -6.25
C GLY A 124 1.93 -12.98 -7.35
N GLU A 125 1.47 -12.23 -8.35
CA GLU A 125 2.32 -11.63 -9.38
C GLU A 125 2.46 -10.14 -9.14
N THR A 126 3.51 -9.52 -9.65
CA THR A 126 3.69 -8.07 -9.57
C THR A 126 2.61 -7.33 -10.37
N ASP A 127 1.98 -6.31 -9.78
CA ASP A 127 1.00 -5.44 -10.45
C ASP A 127 1.68 -4.21 -11.08
N THR A 128 1.89 -4.27 -12.40
CA THR A 128 2.52 -3.20 -13.19
C THR A 128 1.66 -1.97 -13.39
N ASP A 129 0.34 -2.06 -13.21
CA ASP A 129 -0.59 -0.95 -13.35
C ASP A 129 -1.11 -0.45 -12.00
N SER A 130 -0.43 -0.83 -10.92
CA SER A 130 -0.90 -0.50 -9.58
C SER A 130 -0.85 1.00 -9.27
N SER A 131 -1.92 1.48 -8.64
CA SER A 131 -1.93 2.81 -7.99
C SER A 131 -1.15 2.84 -6.66
N LEU A 132 -0.52 1.72 -6.29
CA LEU A 132 0.31 1.58 -5.11
C LEU A 132 1.78 1.88 -5.42
N LYS A 133 2.52 2.26 -4.38
CA LYS A 133 3.96 2.51 -4.41
C LYS A 133 4.73 1.24 -4.05
N ALA A 134 5.92 1.09 -4.60
CA ALA A 134 6.87 0.06 -4.19
C ALA A 134 7.73 0.55 -3.01
N TYR A 135 8.23 -0.40 -2.23
CA TYR A 135 9.07 -0.17 -1.07
C TYR A 135 10.35 -0.99 -1.18
N GLN A 136 11.47 -0.38 -0.83
CA GLN A 136 12.78 -1.03 -0.75
C GLN A 136 13.34 -0.80 0.64
N GLY A 137 13.86 -1.84 1.28
CA GLY A 137 14.62 -1.75 2.52
C GLY A 137 16.03 -2.25 2.27
N VAL A 138 17.04 -1.41 2.39
CA VAL A 138 18.43 -1.87 2.29
C VAL A 138 18.99 -2.00 3.69
N THR A 139 19.55 -3.16 4.01
CA THR A 139 20.32 -3.40 5.23
C THR A 139 21.74 -3.77 4.84
N ALA A 140 22.73 -3.14 5.45
CA ALA A 140 24.13 -3.35 5.11
C ALA A 140 25.03 -3.22 6.34
N LEU A 141 26.19 -3.84 6.28
CA LEU A 141 27.28 -3.47 7.17
C LEU A 141 27.79 -2.07 6.83
N GLY A 142 27.90 -1.24 7.85
CA GLY A 142 28.54 0.05 7.80
C GLY A 142 29.46 0.23 8.99
N GLU A 143 30.13 1.37 9.01
CA GLU A 143 31.00 1.77 10.12
C GLU A 143 30.43 3.02 10.79
N ILE A 144 30.56 3.08 12.12
CA ILE A 144 30.30 4.32 12.84
C ILE A 144 31.48 5.26 12.60
N ALA A 145 31.22 6.42 11.98
CA ALA A 145 32.24 7.37 11.52
C ALA A 145 33.24 7.82 12.62
N GLU A 146 32.87 7.73 13.89
CA GLU A 146 33.69 8.15 15.02
C GLU A 146 34.54 7.03 15.63
N THR A 147 34.05 5.77 15.60
CA THR A 147 34.70 4.64 16.30
C THR A 147 35.30 3.61 15.35
N SER A 148 34.99 3.68 14.05
CA SER A 148 35.36 2.64 13.06
C SER A 148 34.89 1.24 13.46
N GLU A 149 33.83 1.16 14.28
CA GLU A 149 33.20 -0.11 14.66
C GLU A 149 32.20 -0.52 13.59
N ALA A 150 32.27 -1.79 13.19
CA ALA A 150 31.31 -2.39 12.28
C ALA A 150 29.94 -2.47 12.98
N THR A 151 28.91 -2.00 12.29
CA THR A 151 27.52 -2.06 12.75
C THR A 151 26.59 -2.31 11.56
N THR A 152 25.42 -2.87 11.83
CA THR A 152 24.39 -3.02 10.80
C THR A 152 23.58 -1.73 10.70
N LEU A 153 23.47 -1.18 9.50
CA LEU A 153 22.66 -0.01 9.21
C LEU A 153 21.54 -0.39 8.25
N ALA A 154 20.43 0.33 8.32
CA ALA A 154 19.32 0.11 7.41
C ALA A 154 18.66 1.41 6.95
N VAL A 155 18.16 1.39 5.72
CA VAL A 155 17.33 2.44 5.14
C VAL A 155 16.05 1.83 4.59
N LEU A 156 14.95 2.55 4.73
CA LEU A 156 13.65 2.27 4.14
C LEU A 156 13.32 3.35 3.14
N CYS A 157 12.97 2.93 1.93
CA CYS A 157 12.70 3.78 0.80
C CYS A 157 11.34 3.43 0.21
N GLU A 158 10.67 4.43 -0.33
CA GLU A 158 9.47 4.24 -1.16
C GLU A 158 9.64 4.91 -2.51
N THR A 159 8.87 4.47 -3.50
CA THR A 159 8.82 5.18 -4.77
C THR A 159 8.08 6.51 -4.64
N LYS A 160 8.55 7.53 -5.35
CA LYS A 160 7.89 8.84 -5.42
C LYS A 160 6.56 8.75 -6.17
N LYS A 161 6.49 7.89 -7.19
CA LYS A 161 5.30 7.62 -8.02
C LYS A 161 4.78 6.21 -7.79
N ALA A 162 3.47 6.02 -7.98
CA ALA A 162 2.87 4.70 -8.04
C ALA A 162 3.36 3.96 -9.29
N VAL A 163 3.44 2.63 -9.23
CA VAL A 163 4.00 1.79 -10.29
C VAL A 163 3.29 2.03 -11.63
N GLY A 164 1.96 1.96 -11.66
CA GLY A 164 1.15 2.18 -12.88
C GLY A 164 1.16 3.62 -13.42
N ILE A 165 1.90 4.53 -12.78
CA ILE A 165 2.05 5.93 -13.21
C ILE A 165 3.54 6.28 -13.35
N GLY A 166 4.32 5.34 -13.88
CA GLY A 166 5.76 5.50 -14.11
C GLY A 166 6.60 5.40 -12.84
N GLY A 167 6.13 4.65 -11.85
CA GLY A 167 6.95 4.18 -10.72
C GLY A 167 7.78 2.98 -11.13
N VAL A 168 8.86 2.73 -10.39
CA VAL A 168 9.75 1.57 -10.60
C VAL A 168 9.49 0.51 -9.53
N PHE A 169 9.94 -0.72 -9.77
CA PHE A 169 9.87 -1.80 -8.78
C PHE A 169 11.13 -1.84 -7.92
N ALA A 170 11.00 -2.39 -6.71
CA ALA A 170 12.11 -2.69 -5.83
C ALA A 170 12.74 -4.05 -6.15
N LYS A 171 11.97 -5.03 -6.66
CA LYS A 171 12.53 -6.33 -7.04
C LYS A 171 13.56 -6.18 -8.16
N GLY A 172 14.71 -6.82 -7.97
CA GLY A 172 15.87 -6.72 -8.86
C GLY A 172 16.73 -5.48 -8.62
N LEU A 173 16.39 -4.62 -7.64
CA LEU A 173 17.16 -3.42 -7.33
C LEU A 173 18.27 -3.73 -6.32
N GLU A 174 19.52 -3.64 -6.78
CA GLU A 174 20.70 -3.84 -5.94
C GLU A 174 20.75 -2.86 -4.77
N ALA A 175 21.47 -3.24 -3.70
CA ALA A 175 21.64 -2.39 -2.54
C ALA A 175 22.55 -1.20 -2.89
N ASN A 176 22.09 0.03 -2.65
CA ASN A 176 22.92 1.22 -2.80
C ASN A 176 23.58 1.57 -1.47
N VAL A 177 24.87 1.29 -1.32
CA VAL A 177 25.62 1.48 -0.05
C VAL A 177 26.89 2.32 -0.25
N PRO A 178 26.77 3.60 -0.63
CA PRO A 178 27.93 4.48 -0.79
C PRO A 178 28.48 4.90 0.58
N ASN A 179 29.81 4.94 0.71
CA ASN A 179 30.51 5.36 1.93
C ASN A 179 29.98 4.67 3.20
N ASP A 180 29.77 3.36 3.15
CA ASP A 180 29.36 2.58 4.33
C ASP A 180 27.98 2.94 4.90
N GLN A 181 27.13 3.58 4.12
CA GLN A 181 25.79 3.96 4.55
C GLN A 181 24.76 3.49 3.52
N PRO A 182 23.74 2.70 3.92
CA PRO A 182 22.68 2.31 3.00
C PRO A 182 21.85 3.54 2.62
N GLN A 183 21.62 3.70 1.31
CA GLN A 183 20.85 4.79 0.73
C GLN A 183 19.79 4.24 -0.22
N CYS A 184 18.80 5.06 -0.55
CA CYS A 184 17.86 4.71 -1.62
C CYS A 184 18.58 4.66 -2.96
N ALA A 185 18.17 3.77 -3.86
CA ALA A 185 18.90 3.52 -5.11
C ALA A 185 19.10 4.77 -5.98
N ASP A 186 18.07 5.61 -6.11
CA ASP A 186 18.19 6.88 -6.82
C ASP A 186 17.27 7.95 -6.22
N GLU A 187 17.75 9.19 -6.14
CA GLU A 187 17.00 10.30 -5.57
C GLU A 187 15.85 10.80 -6.45
N ASN A 188 15.72 10.34 -7.71
CA ASN A 188 14.70 10.81 -8.65
C ASN A 188 13.40 10.00 -8.58
N ASN A 189 13.50 8.71 -8.29
CA ASN A 189 12.41 7.75 -8.21
C ASN A 189 12.14 7.32 -6.78
N TRP A 190 13.14 7.37 -5.90
CA TRP A 190 13.00 6.91 -4.51
C TRP A 190 13.04 8.05 -3.51
N ARG A 191 12.30 7.86 -2.42
CA ARG A 191 12.23 8.76 -1.27
C ARG A 191 12.62 7.99 -0.02
N ASN A 192 13.58 8.53 0.73
CA ASN A 192 13.97 8.00 2.02
C ASN A 192 12.87 8.24 3.06
N LEU A 193 12.53 7.18 3.81
CA LEU A 193 11.56 7.18 4.91
C LEU A 193 12.21 6.92 6.29
N SER A 194 13.52 6.63 6.30
CA SER A 194 14.33 6.53 7.52
C SER A 194 14.74 7.94 7.88
N GLY A 195 14.23 8.43 9.02
CA GLY A 195 14.27 9.84 9.38
C GLY A 195 15.65 10.50 9.24
N LYS A 196 15.67 11.61 8.52
CA LYS A 196 16.32 12.84 8.97
C LYS A 196 15.26 13.91 9.08
#